data_AF-A0A1Q7D0H2-F1
#
_entry.id   AF-A0A1Q7D0H2-F1
#
_cell.length_a   1.000
_cell.length_b   1.000
_cell.length_c   1.000
_cell.angle_alpha   90.00
_cell.angle_beta   90.00
_cell.angle_gamma   90.00
#
_symmetry.space_group_name_H-M   'P 1'
#
loop_
_entity.id
_entity.type
_entity.pdbx_description
1 polymer ?
#
loop_
_entity_poly.entity_id
_entity_poly.type
_entity_poly.pdbx_seq_one_letter_code
_entity_poly.pdbx_strand_id
1 'polypeptide(L)'
;MEIRQALLWSGLLLGSQATDTLTTAIDRAQGAIESMPISARLLEVGGVALFWSFKVLIVAGAAAALVAAARKVHEDEHRLSRVTFRFSLIAVQVVTICLAGVSLSNLALLIQN
;
A
#
# COMPACT_ATOMS: atom_id res chain seq x y z
N MET A 1 -21.80 4.84 -1.71
CA MET A 1 -20.62 5.67 -2.08
C MET A 1 -19.31 5.05 -1.55
N GLU A 2 -19.39 4.48 -0.36
CA GLU A 2 -18.36 3.96 0.52
C GLU A 2 -17.57 2.82 -0.14
N ILE A 3 -18.27 1.83 -0.72
CA ILE A 3 -17.63 0.72 -1.43
C ILE A 3 -16.79 1.22 -2.62
N ARG A 4 -17.30 2.21 -3.38
CA ARG A 4 -16.56 2.78 -4.51
C ARG A 4 -15.28 3.49 -4.03
N GLN A 5 -15.36 4.24 -2.93
CA GLN A 5 -14.19 4.88 -2.32
C GLN A 5 -13.18 3.84 -1.79
N ALA A 6 -13.66 2.78 -1.14
CA ALA A 6 -12.82 1.69 -0.67
C ALA A 6 -12.05 1.03 -1.82
N LEU A 7 -12.73 0.69 -2.91
CA LEU A 7 -12.11 0.08 -4.09
C LEU A 7 -11.11 1.02 -4.76
N LEU A 8 -11.48 2.29 -4.96
CA LEU A 8 -10.60 3.29 -5.57
C LEU A 8 -9.31 3.48 -4.78
N TRP A 9 -9.41 3.71 -3.47
CA TRP A 9 -8.25 3.96 -2.64
C TRP A 9 -7.40 2.72 -2.39
N SER A 10 -8.02 1.53 -2.34
CA SER A 10 -7.28 0.27 -2.29
C SER A 10 -6.53 0.01 -3.61
N GLY A 11 -7.12 0.32 -4.76
CA GLY A 11 -6.47 0.24 -6.05
C GLY A 11 -5.29 1.20 -6.18
N LEU A 12 -5.46 2.45 -5.74
CA LEU A 12 -4.37 3.43 -5.68
C LEU A 12 -3.23 2.96 -4.76
N LEU A 13 -3.57 2.43 -3.58
CA LEU A 13 -2.58 1.86 -2.65
C LEU A 13 -1.81 0.71 -3.32
N LEU A 14 -2.50 -0.21 -4.00
CA LEU A 14 -1.86 -1.31 -4.72
C LEU A 14 -0.89 -0.80 -5.79
N GLY A 15 -1.31 0.20 -6.57
CA GLY A 15 -0.47 0.85 -7.58
C GLY A 15 0.80 1.45 -6.97
N SER A 16 0.66 2.20 -5.86
CA SER A 16 1.81 2.77 -5.16
C SER A 16 2.78 1.70 -4.63
N GLN A 17 2.26 0.60 -4.07
CA GLN A 17 3.09 -0.52 -3.61
C GLN A 17 3.81 -1.21 -4.78
N ALA A 18 3.18 -1.28 -5.95
CA ALA A 18 3.79 -1.84 -7.16
C ALA A 18 4.94 -0.96 -7.65
N THR A 19 4.73 0.36 -7.75
CA THR A 19 5.78 1.31 -8.13
C THR A 19 6.97 1.25 -7.17
N ASP A 20 6.73 1.28 -5.87
CA ASP A 20 7.78 1.18 -4.86
C ASP A 20 8.58 -0.13 -4.99
N THR A 21 7.88 -1.25 -5.20
CA THR A 21 8.52 -2.56 -5.41
C THR A 21 9.38 -2.60 -6.67
N LEU A 22 8.92 -1.96 -7.75
CA LEU A 22 9.70 -1.84 -8.99
C LEU A 22 10.94 -0.99 -8.77
N THR A 23 10.82 0.17 -8.12
CA THR A 23 11.99 1.02 -7.82
C THR A 23 13.00 0.29 -6.95
N THR A 24 12.56 -0.41 -5.90
CA THR A 24 13.45 -1.23 -5.05
C THR A 24 14.14 -2.34 -5.85
N ALA A 25 13.42 -2.99 -6.77
CA ALA A 25 14.00 -4.04 -7.61
C ALA A 25 15.08 -3.49 -8.55
N ILE A 26 14.86 -2.31 -9.12
CA ILE A 26 15.82 -1.63 -9.99
C ILE A 26 17.04 -1.17 -9.18
N ASP A 27 16.83 -0.50 -8.05
CA ASP A 27 17.91 -0.04 -7.16
C ASP A 27 18.79 -1.22 -6.73
N ARG A 28 18.17 -2.35 -6.35
CA ARG A 28 18.89 -3.57 -5.99
C ARG A 28 19.67 -4.17 -7.17
N ALA A 29 19.12 -4.12 -8.38
CA ALA A 29 19.82 -4.56 -9.60
C ALA A 29 21.04 -3.66 -9.92
N GLN A 30 21.01 -2.40 -9.49
CA GLN A 30 22.13 -1.45 -9.59
C GLN A 30 23.12 -1.57 -8.41
N GLY A 31 22.89 -2.47 -7.45
CA GLY A 31 23.78 -2.73 -6.33
C GLY A 31 23.44 -1.96 -5.04
N ALA A 32 22.29 -1.30 -4.95
CA ALA A 32 21.83 -0.65 -3.73
C ALA A 32 21.43 -1.69 -2.66
N ILE A 33 21.62 -1.32 -1.38
CA ILE A 33 21.26 -2.14 -0.23
C ILE A 33 19.98 -1.58 0.40
N GLU A 34 18.98 -2.45 0.59
CA GLU A 34 17.75 -2.13 1.29
C GLU A 34 18.05 -1.87 2.77
N SER A 35 17.76 -0.66 3.25
CA SER A 35 18.10 -0.23 4.62
C SER A 35 17.12 -0.72 5.68
N MET A 36 15.88 -1.06 5.30
CA MET A 36 14.87 -1.57 6.24
C MET A 36 15.09 -3.06 6.53
N PRO A 37 15.30 -3.47 7.81
CA PRO A 37 15.66 -4.84 8.15
C PRO A 37 14.67 -5.90 7.67
N ILE A 38 13.36 -5.62 7.78
CA ILE A 38 12.31 -6.57 7.38
C ILE A 38 12.27 -6.71 5.86
N SER A 39 12.28 -5.59 5.13
CA SER A 39 12.29 -5.58 3.66
C SER A 39 13.54 -6.27 3.11
N ALA A 40 14.72 -5.98 3.70
CA ALA A 40 15.98 -6.61 3.34
C ALA A 40 15.91 -8.13 3.52
N ARG A 41 15.38 -8.62 4.66
CA ARG A 41 15.21 -10.06 4.90
C ARG A 41 14.26 -10.72 3.90
N LEU A 42 13.14 -10.08 3.55
CA LEU A 42 12.22 -10.61 2.53
C LEU A 42 12.91 -10.72 1.17
N LEU A 43 13.67 -9.69 0.78
CA LEU A 43 14.42 -9.66 -0.47
C LEU A 43 15.60 -10.65 -0.49
N GLU A 44 16.27 -10.87 0.65
CA GLU A 44 17.35 -11.85 0.79
C GLU A 44 16.85 -13.28 0.67
N VAL A 45 15.73 -13.61 1.31
CA VAL A 45 15.22 -15.00 1.39
C VAL A 45 14.44 -15.38 0.13
N GLY A 46 13.62 -14.47 -0.41
CA GLY A 46 12.70 -14.79 -1.51
C GLY A 46 12.68 -13.79 -2.66
N GLY A 47 13.64 -12.86 -2.69
CA GLY A 47 13.76 -11.87 -3.75
C GLY A 47 12.57 -10.94 -3.85
N VAL A 48 12.45 -10.30 -5.02
CA VAL A 48 11.38 -9.33 -5.32
C VAL A 48 10.00 -9.98 -5.30
N ALA A 49 9.89 -11.26 -5.66
CA ALA A 49 8.61 -11.98 -5.70
C ALA A 49 7.99 -12.18 -4.31
N LEU A 50 8.79 -12.57 -3.31
CA LEU A 50 8.32 -12.70 -1.92
C LEU A 50 7.99 -11.33 -1.32
N PHE A 51 8.85 -10.34 -1.55
CA PHE A 51 8.63 -8.96 -1.12
C PHE A 51 7.31 -8.38 -1.68
N TRP A 52 7.08 -8.55 -2.99
CA TRP A 52 5.85 -8.14 -3.66
C TRP A 52 4.63 -8.85 -3.06
N SER A 53 4.71 -10.16 -2.92
CA SER A 53 3.60 -10.98 -2.41
C SER A 53 3.19 -10.56 -0.99
N PHE A 54 4.16 -10.27 -0.13
CA PHE A 54 3.90 -9.77 1.22
C PHE A 54 3.19 -8.41 1.21
N LYS A 55 3.62 -7.48 0.35
CA LYS A 55 2.94 -6.18 0.18
C LYS A 55 1.51 -6.36 -0.33
N VAL A 56 1.30 -7.24 -1.31
CA VAL A 56 -0.05 -7.54 -1.84
C VAL A 56 -0.97 -8.07 -0.73
N LEU A 57 -0.48 -8.94 0.17
CA LEU A 57 -1.27 -9.43 1.30
C LEU A 57 -1.67 -8.30 2.25
N ILE A 58 -0.77 -7.35 2.53
CA ILE A 58 -1.09 -6.17 3.36
C ILE A 58 -2.17 -5.32 2.69
N VAL A 59 -2.02 -5.04 1.40
CA VAL A 59 -3.02 -4.25 0.64
C VAL A 59 -4.36 -4.97 0.60
N ALA A 60 -4.37 -6.27 0.36
CA ALA A 60 -5.59 -7.08 0.35
C ALA A 60 -6.28 -7.06 1.72
N GLY A 61 -5.51 -7.16 2.81
CA GLY A 61 -6.03 -7.05 4.18
C GLY A 61 -6.66 -5.68 4.45
N ALA A 62 -5.99 -4.59 4.08
CA ALA A 62 -6.52 -3.24 4.20
C ALA A 62 -7.79 -3.03 3.36
N ALA A 63 -7.79 -3.54 2.13
CA ALA A 63 -8.96 -3.49 1.23
C ALA A 63 -10.14 -4.27 1.80
N ALA A 64 -9.90 -5.48 2.31
CA ALA A 64 -10.93 -6.31 2.94
C ALA A 64 -11.53 -5.61 4.17
N ALA A 65 -10.70 -5.01 5.02
CA ALA A 65 -11.15 -4.24 6.18
C ALA A 65 -12.00 -3.02 5.77
N LEU A 66 -11.57 -2.27 4.75
CA LEU A 66 -12.32 -1.13 4.21
C LEU A 66 -13.66 -1.54 3.61
N VAL A 67 -13.69 -2.62 2.83
CA VAL A 67 -14.92 -3.14 2.22
C VAL A 67 -15.86 -3.68 3.29
N ALA A 68 -15.36 -4.39 4.30
CA ALA A 68 -16.16 -4.86 5.43
C ALA A 68 -16.77 -3.68 6.21
N ALA A 69 -15.99 -2.63 6.48
CA ALA A 69 -16.49 -1.42 7.11
C ALA A 69 -17.53 -0.70 6.23
N ALA A 70 -17.31 -0.59 4.92
CA ALA A 70 -18.25 0.01 3.98
C ALA A 70 -19.58 -0.77 3.92
N ARG A 71 -19.51 -2.11 3.92
CA ARG A 71 -20.69 -2.98 3.96
C ARG A 71 -21.47 -2.78 5.25
N LYS A 72 -20.79 -2.74 6.40
CA LYS A 72 -21.43 -2.45 7.69
C LYS A 72 -22.07 -1.07 7.76
N VAL A 73 -21.55 -0.07 7.04
CA VAL A 73 -22.20 1.25 6.95
C VAL A 73 -23.50 1.18 6.13
N HIS A 74 -23.54 0.28 5.16
CA HIS A 74 -24.73 0.07 4.33
C HIS A 74 -25.81 -0.76 5.04
N GLU A 75 -25.39 -1.75 5.83
CA GLU A 75 -26.29 -2.64 6.59
C GLU A 75 -26.82 -1.98 7.89
N ASP A 76 -26.00 -1.21 8.61
CA ASP A 76 -26.36 -0.58 9.90
C ASP A 76 -26.27 0.95 9.83
N GLU A 77 -27.34 1.66 10.20
CA GLU A 77 -27.38 3.15 10.21
C GLU A 77 -26.63 3.81 11.40
N HIS A 78 -25.90 3.02 12.20
CA HIS A 78 -25.23 3.46 13.41
C HIS A 78 -24.06 4.42 13.15
N ARG A 79 -23.94 5.48 13.97
CA ARG A 79 -22.84 6.47 13.91
C ARG A 79 -21.45 5.85 13.98
N LEU A 80 -21.26 4.81 14.80
CA LEU A 80 -19.96 4.14 14.99
C LEU A 80 -19.44 3.46 13.71
N SER A 81 -20.34 2.87 12.91
CA SER A 81 -20.00 2.23 11.64
C SER A 81 -19.41 3.26 10.65
N ARG A 82 -20.07 4.43 10.54
CA ARG A 82 -19.60 5.55 9.72
C ARG A 82 -18.27 6.12 10.17
N VAL A 83 -18.07 6.28 11.48
CA VAL A 83 -16.79 6.75 12.04
C VAL A 83 -15.67 5.78 11.71
N THR A 84 -15.89 4.48 11.94
CA THR A 84 -14.91 3.43 11.65
C THR A 84 -14.52 3.43 10.17
N PHE A 85 -15.50 3.44 9.26
CA PHE A 85 -15.24 3.50 7.83
C PHE A 85 -14.42 4.73 7.44
N ARG A 86 -14.78 5.92 7.94
CA ARG A 86 -14.05 7.16 7.64
C ARG A 86 -12.62 7.14 8.17
N PHE A 87 -12.40 6.63 9.38
CA PHE A 87 -11.07 6.54 9.97
C PHE A 87 -10.18 5.60 9.16
N SER A 88 -10.70 4.42 8.79
CA SER A 88 -10.00 3.48 7.92
C SER A 88 -9.71 4.07 6.55
N LEU A 89 -10.68 4.81 5.97
CA LEU A 89 -10.50 5.44 4.65
C LEU A 89 -9.41 6.50 4.70
N ILE A 90 -9.41 7.37 5.70
CA ILE A 90 -8.38 8.40 5.90
C ILE A 90 -7.01 7.76 6.11
N ALA A 91 -6.93 6.70 6.92
CA ALA A 91 -5.68 5.98 7.13
C ALA A 91 -5.09 5.45 5.81
N VAL A 92 -5.91 4.79 4.99
CA VAL A 92 -5.48 4.30 3.67
C VAL A 92 -5.09 5.45 2.75
N GLN A 93 -5.86 6.55 2.74
CA GLN A 93 -5.54 7.74 1.96
C GLN A 93 -4.18 8.33 2.31
N VAL A 94 -3.92 8.55 3.60
CA VAL A 94 -2.67 9.13 4.10
C VAL A 94 -1.50 8.22 3.73
N VAL A 95 -1.61 6.91 3.98
CA VAL A 95 -0.56 5.95 3.63
C VAL A 95 -0.29 5.95 2.12
N THR A 96 -1.32 5.92 1.28
CA THR A 96 -1.18 5.96 -0.17
C THR A 96 -0.49 7.25 -0.64
N ILE A 97 -0.86 8.40 -0.09
CA ILE A 97 -0.24 9.69 -0.44
C ILE A 97 1.24 9.73 -0.02
N CYS A 98 1.55 9.29 1.20
CA CYS A 98 2.93 9.20 1.67
C CYS A 98 3.76 8.26 0.78
N LEU A 99 3.22 7.09 0.43
CA LEU A 99 3.88 6.14 -0.46
C LEU A 99 4.09 6.69 -1.87
N ALA A 100 3.11 7.42 -2.41
CA ALA A 100 3.29 8.10 -3.69
C ALA A 100 4.43 9.12 -3.63
N GLY A 101 4.53 9.88 -2.54
CA GLY A 101 5.64 10.80 -2.30
C GLY A 101 7.00 10.09 -2.23
N VAL A 102 7.10 9.00 -1.47
CA VAL A 102 8.31 8.18 -1.39
C VAL A 102 8.66 7.57 -2.75
N SER A 103 7.68 7.04 -3.48
CA SER A 103 7.88 6.47 -4.81
C SER A 103 8.39 7.50 -5.82
N LEU A 104 7.87 8.73 -5.77
CA LEU A 104 8.37 9.85 -6.57
C LEU A 104 9.81 10.21 -6.20
N SER A 105 10.14 10.21 -4.90
CA SER A 105 11.51 10.43 -4.42
C SER A 105 12.46 9.34 -4.93
N ASN A 106 12.06 8.07 -4.83
CA ASN A 106 12.85 6.94 -5.33
C ASN A 106 13.04 7.01 -6.85
N LEU A 107 11.98 7.34 -7.59
CA LEU A 107 12.07 7.54 -9.04
C LEU A 107 13.01 8.70 -9.42
N ALA A 108 12.97 9.81 -8.68
CA ALA A 108 13.85 10.94 -8.91
C ALA A 108 15.32 10.59 -8.67
N LEU A 109 15.61 9.82 -7.61
CA LEU A 109 16.95 9.31 -7.33
C LEU A 109 17.42 8.34 -8.42
N LEU A 110 16.52 7.47 -8.90
CA LEU A 110 16.82 6.50 -9.94
C LEU A 110 17.22 7.16 -11.26
N ILE A 111 16.61 8.29 -11.62
CA ILE A 111 16.93 9.03 -12.86
C ILE A 111 18.27 9.79 -12.76
N GLN A 112 18.74 10.07 -11.55
CA GLN A 112 20.00 10.79 -11.32
C GLN A 112 21.25 9.88 -11.31
N ASN A 113 21.07 8.57 -11.16
CA ASN A 113 22.11 7.55 -11.20
C ASN A 113 22.29 6.96 -12.60
#